data_AF-A0A6C0DGB6-F1
#
_entry.id   AF-A0A6C0DGB6-F1
#
_cell.length_a   1.000
_cell.length_b   1.000
_cell.length_c   1.000
_cell.angle_alpha   90.00
_cell.angle_beta   90.00
_cell.angle_gamma   90.00
#
_symmetry.space_group_name_H-M   'P 1'
#
loop_
_entity.id
_entity.type
_entity.pdbx_description
1 polymer ?
#
loop_
_entity_poly.entity_id
_entity_poly.type
_entity_poly.pdbx_seq_one_letter_code
_entity_poly.pdbx_strand_id
1 'polypeptide(L)'
;MNTKIKNKNLIRGQRYLFSQKAPYYENEKSFRANFLNYYEHSNTLIINSSETERSPMTQVSIPFDWITKIQTLEDILERENGGGGGVVLPSDILLQIDGYI
;
A
#
# COMPACT_ATOMS: atom_id res chain seq x y z
N MET A 1 15.42 7.62 11.56
CA MET A 1 14.05 7.18 11.89
C MET A 1 13.07 8.00 11.06
N ASN A 2 12.48 7.41 10.02
CA ASN A 2 11.61 8.12 9.10
C ASN A 2 10.16 8.08 9.65
N THR A 3 9.82 9.07 10.46
CA THR A 3 8.57 9.17 11.24
C THR A 3 7.30 9.40 10.40
N LYS A 4 7.40 9.50 9.07
CA LYS A 4 6.27 9.90 8.21
C LYS A 4 5.23 8.81 7.91
N ILE A 5 5.50 7.53 8.16
CA ILE A 5 4.56 6.43 7.83
C ILE A 5 3.85 5.87 9.09
N LYS A 6 4.18 6.34 10.29
CA LYS A 6 3.63 5.81 11.56
C LYS A 6 2.12 6.04 11.77
N ASN A 7 1.42 6.78 10.90
CA ASN A 7 0.04 7.22 11.16
C ASN A 7 -0.95 7.03 9.99
N LYS A 8 -0.72 6.06 9.10
CA LYS A 8 -1.83 5.55 8.27
C LYS A 8 -2.29 4.24 8.90
N ASN A 9 -3.49 4.24 9.50
CA ASN A 9 -4.18 3.03 9.92
C ASN A 9 -4.46 2.19 8.66
N LEU A 10 -3.53 1.32 8.30
CA LEU A 10 -3.68 0.45 7.14
C LEU A 10 -4.84 -0.51 7.39
N ILE A 11 -5.79 -0.56 6.46
CA ILE A 11 -6.97 -1.40 6.54
C ILE A 11 -6.61 -2.76 5.97
N ARG A 12 -6.76 -3.80 6.80
CA ARG A 12 -6.50 -5.18 6.38
C ARG A 12 -7.37 -5.54 5.17
N GLY A 13 -6.74 -6.08 4.13
CA GLY A 13 -7.35 -6.42 2.85
C GLY A 13 -7.36 -5.27 1.85
N GLN A 14 -7.20 -4.02 2.28
CA GLN A 14 -7.15 -2.89 1.36
C GLN A 14 -5.87 -2.94 0.51
N ARG A 15 -6.03 -2.57 -0.76
CA ARG A 15 -4.93 -2.43 -1.70
C ARG A 15 -4.27 -1.06 -1.61
N TYR A 16 -2.95 -1.06 -1.69
CA TYR A 16 -2.14 0.14 -1.66
C TYR A 16 -1.07 0.08 -2.74
N LEU A 17 -0.60 1.25 -3.17
CA LEU A 17 0.65 1.40 -3.90
C LEU A 17 1.76 1.65 -2.87
N PHE A 18 2.68 0.69 -2.77
CA PHE A 18 3.86 0.77 -1.93
C PHE A 18 5.04 1.22 -2.77
N SER A 19 5.76 2.23 -2.31
CA SER A 19 7.08 2.59 -2.82
C SER A 19 8.15 2.04 -1.87
N GLN A 20 9.15 1.37 -2.44
CA GLN A 20 10.21 0.72 -1.69
C GLN A 20 11.60 1.07 -2.24
N LYS A 21 12.55 1.24 -1.32
CA LYS A 21 13.98 1.34 -1.61
C LYS A 21 14.75 0.34 -0.76
N ALA A 22 14.80 -0.90 -1.24
CA ALA A 22 15.62 -1.95 -0.65
C ALA A 22 17.12 -1.67 -0.90
N PRO A 23 18.03 -2.16 -0.03
CA PRO A 23 19.48 -1.87 -0.13
C PRO A 23 20.13 -2.27 -1.47
N TYR A 24 19.53 -3.22 -2.18
CA TYR A 24 20.03 -3.78 -3.44
C TYR A 24 19.34 -3.19 -4.68
N TYR A 25 18.44 -2.21 -4.53
CA TYR A 25 17.89 -1.47 -5.67
C TYR A 25 18.65 -0.16 -5.88
N GLU A 26 19.09 0.09 -7.11
CA GLU A 26 19.67 1.39 -7.50
C GLU A 26 18.65 2.52 -7.35
N ASN A 27 17.41 2.24 -7.75
CA ASN A 27 16.30 3.19 -7.78
C ASN A 27 15.13 2.71 -6.90
N GLU A 28 14.32 3.65 -6.43
CA GLU A 28 13.05 3.33 -5.77
C GLU A 28 12.12 2.62 -6.76
N LYS A 29 11.43 1.58 -6.28
CA LYS A 29 10.46 0.82 -7.06
C LYS A 29 9.09 0.90 -6.39
N SER A 30 8.03 0.91 -7.19
CA SER A 30 6.66 0.89 -6.68
C SER A 30 5.93 -0.38 -7.12
N PHE A 31 5.08 -0.91 -6.26
CA PHE A 31 4.26 -2.09 -6.54
C PHE A 31 2.90 -1.98 -5.83
N ARG A 32 1.86 -2.58 -6.41
CA ARG A 32 0.52 -2.65 -5.80
C ARG A 32 0.35 -3.97 -5.08
N ALA A 33 -0.15 -3.94 -3.85
CA ALA A 33 -0.40 -5.13 -3.04
C ALA A 33 -1.49 -4.88 -1.99
N ASN A 34 -2.10 -5.95 -1.49
CA ASN A 34 -3.06 -5.86 -0.39
C ASN A 34 -2.33 -5.95 0.95
N PHE A 35 -2.63 -5.04 1.87
CA PHE A 35 -2.10 -5.08 3.22
C PHE A 35 -2.76 -6.22 4.01
N LEU A 36 -1.96 -7.07 4.67
CA LEU A 36 -2.49 -8.15 5.50
C LEU A 36 -2.24 -7.90 6.99
N ASN A 37 -1.01 -7.56 7.35
CA ASN A 37 -0.63 -7.34 8.74
C ASN A 37 0.69 -6.56 8.85
N TYR A 38 0.93 -5.99 10.03
CA TYR A 38 2.22 -5.40 10.40
C TYR A 38 2.66 -5.96 11.74
N TYR A 39 3.85 -6.56 11.78
CA TYR A 39 4.45 -7.09 13.00
C TYR A 39 5.41 -6.05 13.59
N GLU A 40 4.98 -5.37 14.65
CA GLU A 40 5.76 -4.30 15.30
C GLU A 40 7.11 -4.79 15.82
N HIS A 41 7.14 -5.98 16.43
CA HIS A 41 8.34 -6.56 17.04
C HIS A 41 9.48 -6.78 16.03
N SER A 42 9.15 -7.12 14.78
CA SER A 42 10.12 -7.35 13.72
C SER A 42 10.14 -6.24 12.67
N ASN A 43 9.39 -5.15 12.89
CA ASN A 43 9.20 -4.05 11.93
C ASN A 43 8.93 -4.57 10.51
N THR A 44 8.03 -5.55 10.38
CA THR A 44 7.81 -6.29 9.12
C THR A 44 6.38 -6.12 8.63
N LEU A 45 6.24 -5.73 7.37
CA LEU A 45 4.98 -5.66 6.65
C LEU A 45 4.67 -7.01 6.00
N ILE A 46 3.45 -7.50 6.17
CA ILE A 46 2.92 -8.66 5.45
C ILE A 46 1.92 -8.17 4.43
N ILE A 47 2.17 -8.52 3.18
CA ILE A 47 1.33 -8.15 2.04
C ILE A 47 0.95 -9.39 1.25
N ASN A 48 -0.06 -9.23 0.40
CA ASN A 48 -0.39 -10.18 -0.65
C ASN A 48 -0.04 -9.58 -2.02
N SER A 49 0.81 -10.25 -2.80
CA SER A 49 1.25 -9.78 -4.11
C SER A 49 0.28 -10.14 -5.25
N SER A 50 -0.69 -11.03 -5.01
CA SER A 50 -1.71 -11.41 -5.99
C SER A 50 -3.02 -10.68 -5.69
N GLU A 51 -3.63 -10.13 -6.73
CA GLU A 51 -4.84 -9.31 -6.63
C GLU A 51 -6.08 -10.12 -6.24
N THR A 52 -6.10 -11.41 -6.56
CA THR A 52 -7.32 -12.26 -6.52
C THR A 52 -7.19 -13.50 -5.64
N GLU A 53 -6.00 -13.78 -5.10
CA GLU A 53 -5.76 -15.05 -4.40
C GLU A 53 -5.58 -14.86 -2.89
N ARG A 54 -6.35 -15.59 -2.09
CA ARG A 54 -6.14 -15.72 -0.63
C ARG A 54 -5.07 -16.75 -0.27
N SER A 55 -4.32 -17.24 -1.26
CA SER A 55 -3.32 -18.28 -1.06
C SER A 55 -2.18 -17.79 -0.16
N PRO A 56 -1.75 -18.56 0.86
CA PRO A 56 -0.54 -18.25 1.60
C PRO A 56 0.71 -18.13 0.71
N MET A 57 0.69 -18.76 -0.47
CA MET A 57 1.81 -18.74 -1.42
C MET A 57 2.03 -17.39 -2.10
N THR A 58 1.06 -16.48 -2.02
CA THR A 58 1.16 -15.12 -2.57
C THR A 58 1.48 -14.08 -1.49
N GLN A 59 1.71 -14.53 -0.25
CA GLN A 59 2.10 -13.65 0.85
C GLN A 59 3.60 -13.37 0.83
N VAL A 60 3.93 -12.09 0.96
CA VAL A 60 5.33 -11.62 1.00
C VAL A 60 5.54 -10.83 2.28
N SER A 61 6.68 -11.10 2.92
CA SER A 61 7.15 -10.35 4.08
C SER A 61 8.18 -9.33 3.64
N ILE A 62 8.00 -8.06 4.01
CA ILE A 62 8.88 -6.96 3.62
C ILE A 62 9.31 -6.18 4.88
N PRO A 63 10.61 -5.93 5.10
CA PRO A 63 11.05 -5.00 6.14
C PRO A 63 10.43 -3.62 5.92
N PHE A 64 9.72 -3.12 6.93
CA PHE A 64 8.97 -1.87 6.81
C PHE A 64 9.90 -0.66 6.60
N ASP A 65 11.14 -0.73 7.08
CA ASP A 65 12.17 0.29 6.82
C ASP A 65 12.51 0.47 5.33
N TRP A 66 12.20 -0.51 4.48
CA TRP A 66 12.38 -0.37 3.03
C TRP A 66 11.24 0.41 2.39
N ILE A 67 10.09 0.53 3.05
CA ILE A 67 8.92 1.25 2.54
C ILE A 67 9.13 2.75 2.76
N THR A 68 9.16 3.49 1.66
CA THR A 68 9.38 4.94 1.66
C THR A 68 8.07 5.71 1.57
N LYS A 69 7.04 5.12 0.95
CA LYS A 69 5.73 5.72 0.77
C LYS A 69 4.64 4.66 0.66
N ILE A 70 3.44 4.97 1.18
CA ILE A 70 2.23 4.16 1.03
C ILE A 70 1.09 5.08 0.57
N GLN A 71 0.41 4.70 -0.50
CA GLN A 71 -0.68 5.46 -1.10
C GLN A 71 -1.93 4.61 -1.28
N THR A 72 -3.09 5.17 -0.93
CA THR A 72 -4.42 4.67 -1.32
C THR A 72 -4.71 5.05 -2.78
N LEU A 73 -5.77 4.49 -3.36
CA LEU A 73 -6.28 4.94 -4.65
C LEU A 73 -6.67 6.43 -4.63
N GLU A 74 -7.26 6.90 -3.53
CA GLU A 74 -7.60 8.32 -3.34
C GLU A 74 -6.35 9.21 -3.39
N ASP A 75 -5.28 8.86 -2.67
CA ASP A 75 -4.00 9.58 -2.70
C ASP A 75 -3.41 9.63 -4.14
N ILE A 76 -3.69 8.62 -4.98
CA ILE A 76 -3.22 8.56 -6.37
C ILE A 76 -4.07 9.50 -7.24
N LEU A 77 -5.39 9.42 -7.13
CA LEU A 77 -6.33 10.19 -7.95
C LEU A 77 -6.29 11.70 -7.65
N GLU A 78 -6.15 12.09 -6.38
CA GLU A 78 -6.02 13.50 -5.99
C GLU A 78 -4.78 14.17 -6.61
N ARG A 79 -3.69 13.41 -6.75
CA ARG A 79 -2.43 13.91 -7.32
C ARG A 79 -2.52 14.12 -8.83
N GLU A 80 -3.19 13.22 -9.55
CA GLU A 80 -3.32 13.32 -11.01
C GLU A 80 -4.24 14.48 -11.44
N ASN A 81 -5.23 14.83 -10.60
CA ASN A 81 -6.21 15.88 -10.91
C ASN A 81 -5.84 17.30 -10.44
N GLY A 82 -4.56 17.56 -10.11
CA GLY A 82 -4.05 18.92 -9.92
C GLY A 82 -4.73 19.75 -8.83
N GLY A 83 -5.22 19.11 -7.75
CA GLY A 83 -5.76 19.81 -6.58
C GLY A 83 -7.13 20.48 -6.76
N GLY A 84 -7.88 20.18 -7.82
CA GLY A 84 -9.18 20.82 -8.07
C GLY A 84 -10.24 19.99 -8.81
N GLY A 85 -9.94 18.74 -9.19
CA GLY A 85 -10.90 17.84 -9.83
C GLY A 85 -11.28 16.72 -8.87
N GLY A 86 -12.38 16.90 -8.15
CA GLY A 86 -12.86 16.01 -7.11
C GLY A 86 -12.83 14.55 -7.51
N VAL A 87 -12.39 13.71 -6.58
CA VAL A 87 -12.66 12.28 -6.56
C VAL A 87 -14.14 12.07 -6.87
N VAL A 88 -14.47 11.64 -8.10
CA VAL A 88 -15.86 11.55 -8.60
C VAL A 88 -16.64 10.45 -7.87
N LEU A 89 -15.94 9.55 -7.19
CA LEU A 89 -16.51 8.39 -6.49
C LEU A 89 -16.15 8.43 -5.00
N PRO A 90 -17.13 8.39 -4.07
CA PRO A 90 -16.87 8.32 -2.64
C PRO A 90 -15.81 7.27 -2.28
N SER A 91 -15.00 7.53 -1.24
CA SER A 91 -13.92 6.63 -0.79
C SER A 91 -14.42 5.20 -0.55
N ASP A 92 -15.68 5.00 -0.14
CA ASP A 92 -16.30 3.68 0.02
C ASP A 92 -16.45 2.91 -1.31
N ILE A 93 -16.73 3.60 -2.42
CA ILE A 93 -16.78 3.00 -3.76
C ILE A 93 -15.36 2.70 -4.25
N LEU A 94 -14.42 3.62 -4.01
CA LEU A 94 -13.01 3.38 -4.34
C LEU A 94 -12.45 2.19 -3.55
N LEU A 95 -12.81 2.05 -2.27
CA LEU A 95 -12.51 0.89 -1.44
C LEU A 95 -13.15 -0.38 -1.98
N GLN A 96 -14.37 -0.32 -2.51
CA GLN A 96 -14.99 -1.46 -3.19
C GLN A 96 -14.25 -1.84 -4.48
N ILE A 97 -13.78 -0.87 -5.27
CA ILE A 97 -13.01 -1.14 -6.50
C ILE A 97 -11.63 -1.71 -6.17
N ASP A 98 -10.91 -1.10 -5.21
CA ASP A 98 -9.57 -1.54 -4.81
C ASP A 98 -9.59 -2.81 -3.92
N GLY A 99 -10.72 -3.08 -3.27
CA GLY A 99 -10.97 -4.24 -2.43
C GLY A 99 -11.77 -5.35 -3.11
N TYR A 100 -12.17 -5.20 -4.38
CA TYR A 100 -12.85 -6.26 -5.11
C TYR A 100 -11.87 -7.40 -5.39
N ILE A 101 -12.22 -8.55 -4.83
CA ILE A 101 -11.60 -9.88 -4.98
C ILE A 101 -12.26 -10.58 -6.16
#